data_AF-A0A846YM93-F1
#
_entry.id   AF-A0A846YM93-F1
#
_cell.length_a   1.000
_cell.length_b   1.000
_cell.length_c   1.000
_cell.angle_alpha   90.00
_cell.angle_beta   90.00
_cell.angle_gamma   90.00
#
_symmetry.space_group_name_H-M   'P 1'
#
loop_
_entity.id
_entity.type
_entity.pdbx_description
1 polymer ?
#
loop_
_entity_poly.entity_id
_entity_poly.type
_entity_poly.pdbx_seq_one_letter_code
_entity_poly.pdbx_strand_id
1 'polypeptide(L)'
;MSGTTAGNSRYWLARGYRPAEPSRTKLRDLINQGVVPNRLANGLGVHSTTLNRIWQGRASFVHPNLAAAINRIDPETAIDQYSRGTPYVDAIILDRIISGADVTVAAVDKPAYARALYTEHGWNRNQIARKLGISWTRINHHLGVAA
;
A
#
# COMPACT_ATOMS: atom_id res chain seq x y z
N MET A 1 9.14 -40.77 1.74
CA MET A 1 7.73 -40.46 2.08
C MET A 1 7.29 -39.24 1.26
N SER A 2 6.78 -39.43 0.05
CA SER A 2 6.52 -38.34 -0.92
C SER A 2 5.18 -38.48 -1.64
N GLY A 3 4.15 -39.02 -0.97
CA GLY A 3 2.84 -39.31 -1.57
C GLY A 3 1.80 -38.20 -1.45
N THR A 4 1.92 -37.30 -0.47
CA THR A 4 0.81 -36.39 -0.08
C THR A 4 0.73 -35.13 -0.95
N THR A 5 1.85 -34.62 -1.47
CA THR A 5 1.89 -33.38 -2.26
C THR A 5 1.34 -33.54 -3.68
N ALA A 6 1.53 -34.73 -4.28
CA ALA A 6 1.10 -35.02 -5.65
C ALA A 6 -0.42 -35.23 -5.77
N GLY A 7 -1.04 -35.88 -4.78
CA GLY A 7 -2.49 -36.11 -4.72
C GLY A 7 -3.28 -34.81 -4.59
N ASN A 8 -2.83 -33.91 -3.69
CA ASN A 8 -3.48 -32.61 -3.51
C ASN A 8 -3.36 -31.73 -4.75
N SER A 9 -2.22 -31.77 -5.45
CA SER A 9 -2.02 -30.97 -6.67
C SER A 9 -2.96 -31.36 -7.80
N ARG A 10 -3.17 -32.65 -8.04
CA ARG A 10 -4.13 -33.15 -9.06
C ARG A 10 -5.57 -32.74 -8.74
N TYR A 11 -5.96 -32.79 -7.47
CA TYR A 11 -7.29 -32.39 -7.03
C TYR A 11 -7.60 -30.92 -7.32
N TRP A 12 -6.66 -30.01 -7.02
CA TRP A 12 -6.85 -28.58 -7.28
C TRP A 12 -6.90 -28.27 -8.77
N LEU A 13 -6.02 -28.88 -9.57
CA LEU A 13 -6.01 -28.71 -11.02
C LEU A 13 -7.31 -29.22 -11.67
N ALA A 14 -7.84 -30.36 -11.21
CA ALA A 14 -9.11 -30.90 -11.70
C ALA A 14 -10.31 -29.97 -11.44
N ARG A 15 -10.23 -29.13 -10.40
CA ARG A 15 -11.22 -28.10 -10.07
C ARG A 15 -10.94 -26.74 -10.73
N GLY A 16 -9.98 -26.68 -11.66
CA GLY A 16 -9.64 -25.48 -12.42
C GLY A 16 -8.78 -24.47 -11.66
N TYR A 17 -8.28 -24.80 -10.46
CA TYR A 17 -7.31 -23.94 -9.78
C TYR A 17 -6.01 -23.89 -10.57
N ARG A 18 -5.34 -22.73 -10.52
CA ARG A 18 -4.09 -22.50 -11.23
C ARG A 18 -2.91 -22.50 -10.25
N PRO A 19 -1.72 -22.96 -10.66
CA PRO A 19 -0.51 -22.76 -9.88
C PRO A 19 -0.34 -21.28 -9.50
N ALA A 20 0.08 -21.02 -8.27
CA ALA A 20 0.18 -19.64 -7.76
C ALA A 20 1.36 -18.86 -8.33
N GLU A 21 2.38 -19.52 -8.90
CA GLU A 21 3.63 -18.88 -9.32
C GLU A 21 3.43 -17.70 -10.28
N PRO A 22 2.66 -17.81 -11.37
CA PRO A 22 2.53 -16.70 -12.32
C PRO A 22 1.89 -15.46 -11.68
N SER A 23 0.83 -15.67 -10.90
CA SER A 23 0.16 -14.60 -10.16
C SER A 23 1.08 -14.01 -9.08
N ARG A 24 1.91 -14.83 -8.43
CA ARG A 24 2.89 -14.37 -7.45
C ARG A 24 3.95 -13.47 -8.09
N THR A 25 4.52 -13.87 -9.22
CA THR A 25 5.50 -13.06 -9.96
C THR A 25 4.89 -11.71 -10.33
N LYS A 26 3.71 -11.71 -10.95
CA LYS A 26 3.00 -10.48 -11.31
C LYS A 26 2.74 -9.57 -10.09
N LEU A 27 2.30 -10.14 -8.97
CA LEU A 27 2.09 -9.37 -7.73
C LEU A 27 3.39 -8.79 -7.17
N ARG A 28 4.51 -9.54 -7.22
CA ARG A 28 5.82 -9.03 -6.80
C ARG A 28 6.25 -7.85 -7.65
N ASP A 29 6.08 -7.94 -8.96
CA ASP A 29 6.47 -6.88 -9.89
C ASP A 29 5.66 -5.60 -9.61
N LEU A 30 4.35 -5.71 -9.39
CA LEU A 30 3.50 -4.57 -9.05
C LEU A 30 3.91 -3.93 -7.72
N ILE A 31 4.17 -4.73 -6.69
CA ILE A 31 4.55 -4.24 -5.36
C ILE A 31 5.91 -3.56 -5.40
N ASN A 32 6.87 -4.11 -6.15
CA ASN A 32 8.18 -3.51 -6.38
C ASN A 32 8.07 -2.17 -7.12
N GLN A 33 7.05 -2.00 -7.96
CA GLN A 33 6.71 -0.75 -8.64
C GLN A 33 5.89 0.23 -7.76
N GLY A 34 5.72 -0.06 -6.47
CA GLY A 34 5.10 0.85 -5.51
C GLY A 34 3.60 0.66 -5.28
N VAL A 35 2.98 -0.35 -5.91
CA VAL A 35 1.58 -0.72 -5.65
C VAL A 35 1.41 -1.20 -4.22
N VAL A 36 0.40 -0.68 -3.52
CA VAL A 36 0.09 -1.08 -2.15
C VAL A 36 -0.78 -2.35 -2.15
N PRO A 37 -0.31 -3.47 -1.54
CA PRO A 37 -1.05 -4.74 -1.56
C PRO A 37 -2.48 -4.63 -1.04
N ASN A 38 -2.71 -3.85 0.01
CA ASN A 38 -4.04 -3.66 0.60
C ASN A 38 -4.99 -2.90 -0.34
N ARG A 39 -4.49 -1.90 -1.09
CA ARG A 39 -5.30 -1.15 -2.06
C ARG A 39 -5.64 -2.03 -3.26
N LEU A 40 -4.65 -2.77 -3.75
CA LEU A 40 -4.82 -3.74 -4.83
C LEU A 40 -5.84 -4.82 -4.46
N ALA A 41 -5.76 -5.38 -3.25
CA ALA A 41 -6.70 -6.40 -2.78
C ALA A 41 -8.14 -5.87 -2.74
N ASN A 42 -8.35 -4.65 -2.24
CA ASN A 42 -9.65 -4.00 -2.25
C ASN A 42 -10.15 -3.77 -3.67
N GLY A 43 -9.29 -3.29 -4.60
CA GLY A 43 -9.65 -3.09 -6.00
C GLY A 43 -10.03 -4.39 -6.73
N LEU A 44 -9.42 -5.51 -6.35
CA LEU A 44 -9.75 -6.85 -6.86
C LEU A 44 -10.94 -7.51 -6.15
N GLY A 45 -11.54 -6.85 -5.15
CA GLY A 45 -12.67 -7.41 -4.38
C GLY A 45 -12.29 -8.63 -3.53
N VAL A 46 -11.03 -8.73 -3.09
CA VAL A 46 -10.54 -9.85 -2.27
C VAL A 46 -9.97 -9.37 -0.94
N HIS A 47 -10.04 -10.23 0.07
CA HIS A 47 -9.43 -9.93 1.36
C HIS A 47 -7.90 -9.80 1.22
N SER A 48 -7.32 -8.79 1.85
CA SER A 48 -5.86 -8.53 1.81
C SER A 48 -5.02 -9.74 2.22
N THR A 49 -5.50 -10.53 3.18
CA THR A 49 -4.87 -11.80 3.59
C THR A 49 -4.74 -12.80 2.45
N THR A 50 -5.72 -12.88 1.55
CA THR A 50 -5.68 -13.79 0.39
C THR A 50 -4.56 -13.38 -0.55
N LEU A 51 -4.48 -12.09 -0.90
CA LEU A 51 -3.45 -11.57 -1.79
C LEU A 51 -2.05 -11.67 -1.15
N ASN A 52 -1.94 -11.38 0.15
CA ASN A 52 -0.71 -11.54 0.93
C ASN A 52 -0.22 -12.99 0.97
N ARG A 53 -1.12 -13.97 1.13
CA ARG A 53 -0.73 -15.40 1.10
C ARG A 53 -0.15 -15.80 -0.25
N ILE A 54 -0.68 -15.27 -1.36
CA ILE A 54 -0.17 -15.56 -2.71
C ILE A 54 1.21 -14.94 -2.90
N TRP A 55 1.33 -13.63 -2.64
CA TRP A 55 2.57 -12.87 -2.79
C TRP A 55 3.72 -13.42 -1.92
N GLN A 56 3.44 -13.74 -0.65
CA GLN A 56 4.41 -14.30 0.30
C GLN A 56 4.76 -15.77 0.04
N GLY A 57 4.20 -16.39 -1.01
CA GLY A 57 4.48 -17.79 -1.34
C GLY A 57 3.84 -18.82 -0.42
N ARG A 58 2.86 -18.41 0.40
CA ARG A 58 2.12 -19.32 1.30
C ARG A 58 0.99 -20.06 0.58
N ALA A 59 0.52 -19.55 -0.56
CA ALA A 59 -0.45 -20.24 -1.40
C ALA A 59 0.26 -20.97 -2.56
N SER A 60 -0.04 -22.27 -2.70
CA SER A 60 0.44 -23.10 -3.82
C SER A 60 -0.47 -23.01 -5.05
N PHE A 61 -1.77 -22.75 -4.84
CA PHE A 61 -2.79 -22.64 -5.87
C PHE A 61 -3.67 -21.41 -5.67
N VAL A 62 -4.19 -20.88 -6.77
CA VAL A 62 -5.07 -19.69 -6.80
C VAL A 62 -6.35 -20.04 -7.55
N HIS A 63 -7.47 -19.54 -7.05
CA HIS A 63 -8.76 -19.69 -7.71
C HIS A 63 -8.70 -19.11 -9.14
N PRO A 64 -9.26 -19.78 -10.16
CA PRO A 64 -9.10 -19.37 -11.56
C PRO A 64 -9.51 -17.92 -11.82
N ASN A 65 -10.63 -17.47 -11.24
CA ASN A 65 -11.10 -16.09 -11.43
C ASN A 65 -10.12 -15.05 -10.85
N LEU A 66 -9.52 -15.35 -9.69
CA LEU A 66 -8.54 -14.46 -9.07
C LEU A 66 -7.22 -14.47 -9.85
N ALA A 67 -6.78 -15.64 -10.32
CA ALA A 67 -5.59 -15.76 -11.16
C ALA A 67 -5.76 -14.96 -12.47
N ALA A 68 -6.93 -15.07 -13.12
CA ALA A 68 -7.26 -14.30 -14.31
C ALA A 68 -7.33 -12.80 -14.02
N ALA A 69 -7.94 -12.39 -12.90
CA ALA A 69 -8.00 -11.00 -12.48
C ALA A 69 -6.59 -10.42 -12.29
N ILE A 70 -5.71 -11.10 -11.53
CA ILE A 70 -4.32 -10.68 -11.29
C ILE A 70 -3.53 -10.58 -12.60
N ASN A 71 -3.66 -11.57 -13.49
CA ASN A 71 -2.88 -11.60 -14.73
C ASN A 71 -3.33 -10.54 -15.75
N ARG A 72 -4.58 -10.07 -15.68
CA ARG A 72 -5.11 -8.99 -16.52
C ARG A 72 -4.80 -7.59 -16.01
N ILE A 73 -4.17 -7.47 -14.83
CA ILE A 73 -3.80 -6.17 -14.29
C ILE A 73 -2.72 -5.55 -15.18
N ASP A 74 -3.08 -4.43 -15.79
CA ASP A 74 -2.15 -3.54 -16.44
C ASP A 74 -1.27 -2.84 -15.36
N PRO A 75 0.07 -2.95 -15.43
CA PRO A 75 0.96 -2.34 -14.44
C PRO A 75 0.79 -0.84 -14.31
N GLU A 76 0.66 -0.11 -15.41
CA GLU A 76 0.56 1.35 -15.40
C GLU A 76 -0.72 1.80 -14.68
N THR A 77 -1.85 1.21 -15.07
CA THR A 77 -3.14 1.45 -14.41
C THR A 77 -3.09 1.08 -12.92
N ALA A 78 -2.40 0.00 -12.56
CA ALA A 78 -2.29 -0.43 -11.17
C ALA A 78 -1.45 0.52 -10.32
N ILE A 79 -0.36 1.06 -10.89
CA ILE A 79 0.48 2.05 -10.21
C ILE A 79 -0.33 3.32 -9.99
N ASP A 80 -0.99 3.83 -11.03
CA ASP A 80 -1.82 5.03 -10.93
C ASP A 80 -2.91 4.90 -9.84
N GLN A 81 -3.64 3.79 -9.84
CA GLN A 81 -4.78 3.61 -8.94
C GLN A 81 -4.41 3.15 -7.53
N TYR A 82 -3.36 2.34 -7.39
CA TYR A 82 -3.10 1.60 -6.15
C TYR A 82 -1.74 1.88 -5.52
N SER A 83 -0.90 2.74 -6.11
CA SER A 83 0.33 3.20 -5.45
C SER A 83 0.01 4.04 -4.20
N ARG A 84 1.03 4.24 -3.34
CA ARG A 84 0.96 5.33 -2.36
C ARG A 84 1.11 6.62 -3.14
N GLY A 85 0.10 7.49 -3.10
CA GLY A 85 0.26 8.85 -3.63
C GLY A 85 1.52 9.48 -3.04
N THR A 86 2.33 10.12 -3.89
CA THR A 86 3.54 10.80 -3.46
C THR A 86 3.14 11.97 -2.57
N PRO A 87 3.51 11.98 -1.28
CA PRO A 87 3.21 13.12 -0.42
C PRO A 87 3.83 14.38 -1.03
N TYR A 88 3.02 15.40 -1.27
CA TYR A 88 3.49 16.67 -1.81
C TYR A 88 3.08 17.84 -0.92
N VAL A 89 3.77 18.97 -1.06
CA VAL A 89 3.43 20.21 -0.36
C VAL A 89 2.91 21.20 -1.39
N ASP A 90 1.67 21.66 -1.20
CA ASP A 90 1.12 22.79 -1.94
C ASP A 90 1.55 24.06 -1.18
N ALA A 91 2.31 24.92 -1.85
CA ALA A 91 2.83 26.15 -1.25
C ALA A 91 1.72 27.08 -0.74
N ILE A 92 0.57 27.14 -1.42
CA ILE A 92 -0.55 27.99 -1.00
C ILE A 92 -1.18 27.46 0.29
N ILE A 93 -1.33 26.14 0.39
CA ILE A 93 -1.86 25.51 1.61
C ILE A 93 -0.83 25.66 2.74
N LEU A 94 0.46 25.47 2.47
CA LEU A 94 1.52 25.64 3.45
C LEU A 94 1.52 27.06 4.02
N ASP A 95 1.49 28.09 3.18
CA ASP A 95 1.46 29.49 3.59
C ASP A 95 0.22 29.80 4.43
N ARG A 96 -0.94 29.25 4.05
CA ARG A 96 -2.17 29.37 4.86
C ARG A 96 -2.02 28.73 6.23
N ILE A 97 -1.42 27.54 6.30
CA ILE A 97 -1.16 26.85 7.56
C ILE A 97 -0.24 27.68 8.46
N ILE A 98 0.84 28.22 7.89
CA ILE A 98 1.82 29.06 8.59
C ILE A 98 1.18 30.34 9.10
N SER A 99 0.29 30.93 8.29
CA SER A 99 -0.49 32.13 8.64
C SER A 99 -1.58 31.87 9.69
N GLY A 100 -1.72 30.62 10.15
CA GLY A 100 -2.66 30.23 11.20
C GLY A 100 -4.05 29.82 10.69
N ALA A 101 -4.31 29.83 9.38
CA ALA A 101 -5.60 29.44 8.83
C ALA A 101 -5.89 27.94 9.06
N ASP A 102 -7.15 27.60 9.30
CA ASP A 102 -7.56 26.21 9.47
C ASP A 102 -7.80 25.57 8.11
N VAL A 103 -6.80 24.82 7.64
CA VAL A 103 -6.83 24.10 6.37
C VAL A 103 -6.73 22.60 6.62
N THR A 104 -7.56 21.83 5.92
CA THR A 104 -7.51 20.37 5.99
C THR A 104 -6.51 19.84 4.96
N VAL A 105 -5.47 19.16 5.45
CA VAL A 105 -4.49 18.47 4.60
C VAL A 105 -4.89 17.00 4.47
N ALA A 106 -4.87 16.48 3.23
CA ALA A 106 -5.14 15.07 2.96
C ALA A 106 -4.15 14.17 3.72
N ALA A 107 -4.63 13.04 4.24
CA ALA A 107 -3.83 12.18 5.11
C ALA A 107 -2.53 11.64 4.45
N VAL A 108 -2.52 11.54 3.11
CA VAL A 108 -1.35 11.12 2.33
C VAL A 108 -0.25 12.18 2.29
N ASP A 109 -0.62 13.46 2.32
CA ASP A 109 0.31 14.59 2.20
C ASP A 109 0.83 15.10 3.54
N LYS A 110 0.11 14.82 4.64
CA LYS A 110 0.52 15.19 6.01
C LYS A 110 2.00 14.89 6.35
N PRO A 111 2.63 13.79 5.91
CA PRO A 111 4.06 13.56 6.15
C PRO A 111 4.95 14.62 5.50
N ALA A 112 4.63 15.09 4.29
CA ALA A 112 5.40 16.11 3.58
C ALA A 112 5.26 17.48 4.28
N TYR A 113 4.02 17.87 4.61
CA TYR A 113 3.77 19.10 5.38
C TYR A 113 4.43 19.06 6.76
N ALA A 114 4.37 17.92 7.46
CA ALA A 114 5.02 17.78 8.76
C ALA A 114 6.54 18.00 8.67
N ARG A 115 7.18 17.49 7.61
CA ARG A 115 8.61 17.73 7.37
C ARG A 115 8.90 19.19 7.07
N ALA A 116 8.20 19.79 6.10
CA ALA A 116 8.39 21.20 5.74
C ALA A 116 8.23 22.13 6.96
N LEU A 117 7.16 21.96 7.75
CA LEU A 117 6.94 22.75 8.96
C LEU A 117 8.06 22.56 10.00
N TYR A 118 8.58 21.34 10.15
CA TYR A 118 9.64 21.03 11.11
C TYR A 118 11.02 21.56 10.66
N THR A 119 11.40 21.31 9.41
CA THR A 119 12.75 21.61 8.90
C THR A 119 12.91 23.02 8.37
N GLU A 120 11.90 23.55 7.68
CA GLU A 120 11.98 24.85 6.99
C GLU A 120 11.44 25.98 7.86
N HIS A 121 10.42 25.71 8.67
CA HIS A 121 9.77 26.73 9.52
C HIS A 121 10.06 26.57 11.01
N GLY A 122 10.81 25.54 11.42
CA GLY A 122 11.24 25.34 12.81
C GLY A 122 10.10 25.06 13.80
N TRP A 123 8.93 24.62 13.32
CA TRP A 123 7.81 24.30 14.19
C TRP A 123 8.14 23.11 15.07
N ASN A 124 7.70 23.16 16.33
CA ASN A 124 7.85 22.02 17.21
C ASN A 124 6.81 20.93 16.90
N ARG A 125 7.11 19.70 17.30
CA ARG A 125 6.27 18.52 17.04
C ARG A 125 4.83 18.67 17.57
N ASN A 126 4.63 19.36 18.70
CA ASN A 126 3.31 19.56 19.30
C ASN A 126 2.46 20.52 18.46
N GLN A 127 3.07 21.59 17.96
CA GLN A 127 2.41 22.55 17.06
C GLN A 127 1.97 21.85 15.78
N ILE A 128 2.87 21.07 15.16
CA ILE A 128 2.58 20.31 13.95
C ILE A 128 1.48 19.28 14.19
N ALA A 129 1.55 18.52 15.30
CA ALA A 129 0.56 17.51 15.67
C ALA A 129 -0.86 18.10 15.75
N ARG A 130 -0.99 19.24 16.44
CA ARG A 130 -2.27 19.95 16.57
C ARG A 130 -2.73 20.47 15.21
N LYS A 131 -1.86 21.14 14.47
CA LYS A 131 -2.26 21.81 13.22
C LYS A 131 -2.63 20.83 12.12
N LEU A 132 -1.93 19.70 12.02
CA LEU A 132 -2.23 18.65 11.04
C LEU A 132 -3.23 17.61 11.57
N GLY A 133 -3.68 17.70 12.82
CA GLY A 133 -4.61 16.75 13.43
C GLY A 133 -4.08 15.31 13.41
N ILE A 134 -2.84 15.11 13.87
CA ILE A 134 -2.17 13.80 13.93
C ILE A 134 -1.58 13.55 15.31
N SER A 135 -1.54 12.28 15.72
CA SER A 135 -0.96 11.90 17.02
C SER A 135 0.55 12.10 17.05
N TRP A 136 1.09 12.25 18.27
CA TRP A 136 2.52 12.39 18.51
C TRP A 136 3.35 11.23 17.93
N THR A 137 2.92 9.99 18.13
CA THR A 137 3.57 8.80 17.56
C THR A 137 3.66 8.86 16.04
N ARG A 138 2.62 9.38 15.39
CA ARG A 138 2.54 9.49 13.94
C ARG A 138 3.45 10.61 13.41
N ILE A 139 3.61 11.71 14.15
CA ILE A 139 4.61 12.75 13.87
C ILE A 139 6.02 12.16 13.90
N ASN A 140 6.39 11.44 14.96
CA ASN A 140 7.72 10.85 15.08
C ASN A 140 8.02 9.90 13.91
N HIS A 141 7.05 9.06 13.56
CA HIS A 141 7.13 8.20 12.38
C HIS A 141 7.29 9.01 11.06
N HIS A 142 6.57 10.12 10.88
CA HIS A 142 6.68 10.95 9.67
C HIS A 142 8.03 11.69 9.56
N LEU A 143 8.58 12.13 10.70
CA LEU A 143 9.86 12.83 10.78
C LEU A 143 11.06 11.88 10.80
N GLY A 144 10.85 10.55 10.81
CA GLY A 144 11.94 9.56 10.84
C GLY A 144 12.72 9.55 12.15
N VAL A 145 12.18 10.18 13.20
CA VAL A 145 12.74 10.13 14.55
C VAL A 145 12.20 8.86 15.19
N ALA A 146 12.99 7.79 15.15
CA ALA A 146 12.65 6.56 15.86
C ALA A 146 12.35 6.89 17.33
N ALA A 147 11.27 6.31 17.85
CA ALA A 147 10.98 6.31 19.29
C ALA A 147 12.00 5.46 20.04
#